data_AF-A0A841LKU4-F1
#
_entry.id   AF-A0A841LKU4-F1
#
_cell.length_a   1.000
_cell.length_b   1.000
_cell.length_c   1.000
_cell.angle_alpha   90.00
_cell.angle_beta   90.00
_cell.angle_gamma   90.00
#
_symmetry.space_group_name_H-M   'P 1'
#
loop_
_entity.id
_entity.type
_entity.pdbx_description
1 polymer ?
#
loop_
_entity_poly.entity_id
_entity_poly.type
_entity_poly.pdbx_seq_one_letter_code
_entity_poly.pdbx_strand_id
1 'polypeptide(L)'
;MKLKIFTLFFLSAIVALSLSCRKAELLQPEQPKIIQLNITGTTDVDLEYLYRDSIIANTKAGTGGISVKTLLAVKDQNSTLKIRNKTTAEILLTKTITAAPFDQNISVFYDGTKIYNNAISLQFKGYALSGELEFLLDGNLLFSATGAVNKPYSILIDKGTTREISIRKKGETAILLTKTIESTIAKQNIGYFFDGTKLVDNVKLDLPVNPANMMLTAKFETTFPNQFKNVDVDLIFYTRLKTASNTTVGSKVSPEIRFTLPKNGSFNSIELPPLPGPNYIYSFDIAEKGTNNEPYTSSSPLVLAGYTLKPNEGRITSAFADNGINFEAGKSKLFVITDARTTVTSPAKNVYVSGGKLTDLSQYFQ
;
A
#
# COMPACT_ATOMS: atom_id res chain seq x y z
N MET A 1 -63.31 11.48 85.69
CA MET A 1 -61.98 12.15 85.66
C MET A 1 -60.86 11.34 84.99
N LYS A 2 -61.12 10.22 84.30
CA LYS A 2 -60.08 9.37 83.68
C LYS A 2 -59.87 9.56 82.15
N LEU A 3 -60.82 10.18 81.44
CA LEU A 3 -60.76 10.30 79.97
C LEU A 3 -59.92 11.50 79.47
N LYS A 4 -59.77 12.56 80.29
CA LYS A 4 -59.06 13.81 79.91
C LYS A 4 -57.54 13.74 80.06
N ILE A 5 -57.03 12.81 80.87
CA ILE A 5 -55.57 12.63 81.07
C ILE A 5 -54.97 11.81 79.92
N PHE A 6 -55.73 10.85 79.37
CA PHE A 6 -55.28 10.02 78.26
C PHE A 6 -55.12 10.80 76.94
N THR A 7 -56.00 11.79 76.70
CA THR A 7 -55.96 12.65 75.51
C THR A 7 -54.79 13.63 75.55
N LEU A 8 -54.42 14.13 76.73
CA LEU A 8 -53.29 15.05 76.88
C LEU A 8 -51.94 14.33 76.65
N PHE A 9 -51.82 13.09 77.12
CA PHE A 9 -50.61 12.27 76.90
C PHE A 9 -50.43 11.92 75.41
N PHE A 10 -51.50 11.53 74.71
CA PHE A 10 -51.44 11.21 73.28
C PHE A 10 -51.09 12.42 72.41
N LEU A 11 -51.61 13.60 72.75
CA LEU A 11 -51.30 14.83 72.01
C LEU A 11 -49.83 15.25 72.22
N SER A 12 -49.29 15.08 73.44
CA SER A 12 -47.88 15.37 73.72
C SER A 12 -46.91 14.43 73.00
N ALA A 13 -47.28 13.15 72.83
CA ALA A 13 -46.48 12.17 72.11
C ALA A 13 -46.44 12.46 70.59
N ILE A 14 -47.54 12.93 70.00
CA ILE A 14 -47.62 13.30 68.58
C ILE A 14 -46.78 14.54 68.28
N VAL A 15 -46.76 15.52 69.19
CA VAL A 15 -45.92 16.74 69.04
C VAL A 15 -44.44 16.41 69.25
N ALA A 16 -44.09 15.51 70.17
CA ALA A 16 -42.71 15.06 70.35
C ALA A 16 -42.18 14.22 69.16
N LEU A 17 -43.04 13.43 68.50
CA LEU A 17 -42.67 12.66 67.30
C LEU A 17 -42.58 13.54 66.04
N SER A 18 -43.38 14.60 65.93
CA SER A 18 -43.33 15.54 64.78
C SER A 18 -42.21 16.57 64.88
N LEU A 19 -41.68 16.81 66.08
CA LEU A 19 -40.46 17.59 66.33
C LEU A 19 -39.18 16.72 66.37
N SER A 20 -39.28 15.41 66.09
CA SER A 20 -38.08 14.62 65.82
C SER A 20 -37.40 15.19 64.58
N CYS A 21 -36.30 15.89 64.82
CA CYS A 21 -35.50 16.54 63.81
C CYS A 21 -35.12 15.50 62.75
N ARG A 22 -35.76 15.54 61.57
CA ARG A 22 -35.22 14.85 60.40
C ARG A 22 -33.86 15.47 60.19
N LYS A 23 -32.80 14.76 60.57
CA LYS A 23 -31.42 15.13 60.26
C LYS A 23 -31.40 15.36 58.76
N ALA A 24 -31.30 16.62 58.35
CA ALA A 24 -31.09 16.94 56.94
C ALA A 24 -29.78 16.23 56.57
N GLU A 25 -29.86 15.20 55.73
CA GLU A 25 -28.66 14.63 55.15
C GLU A 25 -28.01 15.75 54.36
N LEU A 26 -26.90 16.26 54.88
CA LEU A 26 -26.01 17.14 54.14
C LEU A 26 -25.75 16.42 52.82
N LEU A 27 -26.10 17.06 51.70
CA LEU A 27 -25.74 16.61 50.36
C LEU A 27 -24.25 16.27 50.44
N GLN A 28 -23.89 14.98 50.39
CA GLN A 28 -22.49 14.61 50.43
C GLN A 28 -21.85 15.29 49.22
N PRO A 29 -20.79 16.10 49.40
CA PRO A 29 -20.10 16.69 48.26
C PRO A 29 -19.69 15.54 47.34
N GLU A 30 -20.09 15.62 46.08
CA GLU A 30 -19.87 14.55 45.12
C GLU A 30 -18.39 14.19 45.13
N GLN A 31 -18.08 12.94 45.52
CA GLN A 31 -16.69 12.55 45.71
C GLN A 31 -15.99 12.50 44.35
N PRO A 32 -14.74 12.99 44.25
CA PRO A 32 -13.96 12.87 43.03
C PRO A 32 -13.87 11.41 42.62
N LYS A 33 -14.20 11.13 41.37
CA LYS A 33 -14.00 9.80 40.79
C LYS A 33 -12.62 9.73 40.15
N ILE A 34 -11.96 8.61 40.32
CA ILE A 34 -10.71 8.34 39.62
C ILE A 34 -11.05 7.82 38.23
N ILE A 35 -10.40 8.40 37.23
CA ILE A 35 -10.44 7.92 35.84
C ILE A 35 -9.02 7.55 35.39
N GLN A 36 -8.93 6.65 34.42
CA GLN A 36 -7.74 6.37 33.64
C GLN A 36 -7.82 7.11 32.31
N LEU A 37 -6.92 8.07 32.13
CA LEU A 37 -6.76 8.81 30.89
C LEU A 37 -5.68 8.13 30.05
N ASN A 38 -6.07 7.61 28.89
CA ASN A 38 -5.16 7.10 27.88
C ASN A 38 -5.13 8.10 26.71
N ILE A 39 -3.98 8.73 26.47
CA ILE A 39 -3.78 9.57 25.30
C ILE A 39 -2.85 8.85 24.33
N THR A 40 -3.29 8.76 23.08
CA THR A 40 -2.60 8.07 22.00
C THR A 40 -2.50 8.94 20.75
N GLY A 41 -1.63 8.58 19.82
CA GLY A 41 -1.53 9.20 18.50
C GLY A 41 -0.11 9.55 18.13
N THR A 42 0.11 10.64 17.38
CA THR A 42 1.42 11.03 16.87
C THR A 42 1.61 12.54 16.91
N THR A 43 2.86 12.98 17.05
CA THR A 43 3.21 14.39 16.95
C THR A 43 4.63 14.63 16.46
N ASP A 44 4.80 15.70 15.68
CA ASP A 44 6.10 16.16 15.19
C ASP A 44 6.76 17.21 16.09
N VAL A 45 6.09 17.62 17.18
CA VAL A 45 6.64 18.57 18.17
C VAL A 45 6.41 18.08 19.59
N ASP A 46 7.14 18.64 20.55
CA ASP A 46 6.92 18.35 21.96
C ASP A 46 5.58 18.91 22.44
N LEU A 47 4.77 18.08 23.10
CA LEU A 47 3.48 18.48 23.67
C LEU A 47 3.48 18.37 25.20
N GLU A 48 2.68 19.23 25.82
CA GLU A 48 2.33 19.15 27.23
C GLU A 48 0.82 18.95 27.41
N TYR A 49 0.48 18.11 28.38
CA TYR A 49 -0.90 17.78 28.73
C TYR A 49 -1.19 18.40 30.09
N LEU A 50 -2.17 19.29 30.14
CA LEU A 50 -2.51 20.07 31.31
C LEU A 50 -3.91 19.70 31.80
N TYR A 51 -3.99 19.39 33.09
CA TYR A 51 -5.25 19.25 33.79
C TYR A 51 -5.27 20.25 34.95
N ARG A 52 -6.29 21.12 34.97
CA ARG A 52 -6.30 22.32 35.82
C ARG A 52 -5.04 23.15 35.54
N ASP A 53 -4.24 23.43 36.57
CA ASP A 53 -3.03 24.25 36.47
C ASP A 53 -1.74 23.40 36.46
N SER A 54 -1.86 22.07 36.33
CA SER A 54 -0.73 21.14 36.40
C SER A 54 -0.47 20.42 35.08
N ILE A 55 0.81 20.27 34.74
CA ILE A 55 1.26 19.36 33.68
C ILE A 55 1.17 17.94 34.22
N ILE A 56 0.35 17.11 33.57
CA ILE A 56 0.14 15.71 33.96
C ILE A 56 0.95 14.73 33.11
N ALA A 57 1.42 15.17 31.95
CA ALA A 57 2.29 14.42 31.06
C ALA A 57 2.97 15.36 30.05
N ASN A 58 4.05 14.87 29.44
CA ASN A 58 4.68 15.47 28.29
C ASN A 58 5.03 14.39 27.26
N THR A 59 5.13 14.79 26.00
CA THR A 59 5.65 13.94 24.93
C THR A 59 6.77 14.67 24.21
N LYS A 60 7.67 13.88 23.61
CA LYS A 60 8.80 14.38 22.84
C LYS A 60 8.62 14.02 21.37
N ALA A 61 8.92 14.95 20.47
CA ALA A 61 8.94 14.68 19.04
C ALA A 61 9.87 13.51 18.71
N GLY A 62 9.49 12.70 17.71
CA GLY A 62 10.34 11.64 17.17
C GLY A 62 10.45 10.36 18.02
N THR A 63 9.71 10.21 19.11
CA THR A 63 9.75 9.00 19.96
C THR A 63 8.82 7.86 19.52
N GLY A 64 8.35 7.86 18.27
CA GLY A 64 7.56 6.76 17.70
C GLY A 64 6.07 6.74 18.05
N GLY A 65 5.55 7.76 18.73
CA GLY A 65 4.13 7.94 19.02
C GLY A 65 3.85 8.55 20.39
N ILE A 66 2.62 9.04 20.58
CA ILE A 66 2.07 9.47 21.86
C ILE A 66 1.53 8.22 22.57
N SER A 67 2.03 7.95 23.77
CA SER A 67 1.49 6.92 24.66
C SER A 67 1.54 7.44 26.09
N VAL A 68 0.46 8.09 26.52
CA VAL A 68 0.31 8.59 27.89
C VAL A 68 -0.79 7.79 28.56
N LYS A 69 -0.49 7.27 29.75
CA LYS A 69 -1.44 6.58 30.60
C LYS A 69 -1.32 7.14 32.02
N THR A 70 -2.38 7.78 32.52
CA THR A 70 -2.36 8.44 33.83
C THR A 70 -3.71 8.32 34.55
N LEU A 71 -3.69 8.33 35.88
CA LEU A 71 -4.89 8.35 36.71
C LEU A 71 -5.18 9.78 37.16
N LEU A 72 -6.41 10.24 36.97
CA LEU A 72 -6.84 11.60 37.35
C LEU A 72 -8.07 11.56 38.25
N ALA A 73 -8.09 12.43 39.25
CA ALA A 73 -9.25 12.65 40.11
C ALA A 73 -10.15 13.76 39.53
N VAL A 74 -11.31 13.36 39.00
CA VAL A 74 -12.28 14.25 38.34
C VAL A 74 -13.53 14.36 39.21
N LYS A 75 -13.88 15.60 39.60
CA LYS A 75 -15.10 15.90 40.37
C LYS A 75 -16.28 16.24 39.46
N ASP A 76 -16.03 17.00 38.40
CA ASP A 76 -17.09 17.58 37.57
C ASP A 76 -17.31 16.80 36.28
N GLN A 77 -18.56 16.79 35.79
CA GLN A 77 -18.89 16.21 34.48
C GLN A 77 -18.27 16.97 33.29
N ASN A 78 -17.69 18.16 33.52
CA ASN A 78 -17.14 19.02 32.47
C ASN A 78 -15.68 19.45 32.73
N SER A 79 -14.89 18.60 33.41
CA SER A 79 -13.46 18.86 33.60
C SER A 79 -12.73 19.01 32.26
N THR A 80 -11.69 19.85 32.21
CA THR A 80 -11.03 20.18 30.94
C THR A 80 -9.57 19.71 30.94
N LEU A 81 -9.22 18.94 29.92
CA LEU A 81 -7.85 18.65 29.52
C LEU A 81 -7.43 19.64 28.42
N LYS A 82 -6.29 20.29 28.60
CA LYS A 82 -5.67 21.14 27.56
C LYS A 82 -4.40 20.47 27.06
N ILE A 83 -4.18 20.51 25.75
CA ILE A 83 -2.97 20.04 25.09
C ILE A 83 -2.31 21.26 24.46
N ARG A 84 -1.05 21.48 24.76
CA ARG A 84 -0.32 22.66 24.26
C ARG A 84 1.01 22.29 23.63
N ASN A 85 1.45 23.11 22.69
CA ASN A 85 2.81 23.06 22.19
C ASN A 85 3.76 23.47 23.32
N LYS A 86 4.75 22.64 23.64
CA LYS A 86 5.68 22.89 24.76
C LYS A 86 6.54 24.14 24.54
N THR A 87 6.89 24.43 23.29
CA THR A 87 7.79 25.53 22.94
C THR A 87 7.06 26.86 22.91
N THR A 88 5.88 26.92 22.30
CA THR A 88 5.13 28.17 22.14
C THR A 88 4.12 28.42 23.25
N ALA A 89 3.85 27.42 24.10
CA ALA A 89 2.79 27.39 25.10
C ALA A 89 1.36 27.57 24.56
N GLU A 90 1.19 27.56 23.23
CA GLU A 90 -0.11 27.67 22.57
C GLU A 90 -1.00 26.46 22.87
N ILE A 91 -2.23 26.71 23.31
CA ILE A 91 -3.23 25.65 23.52
C ILE A 91 -3.75 25.19 22.15
N LEU A 92 -3.37 23.97 21.76
CA LEU A 92 -3.71 23.39 20.47
C LEU A 92 -5.07 22.70 20.49
N LEU A 93 -5.40 22.03 21.60
CA LEU A 93 -6.63 21.28 21.76
C LEU A 93 -7.14 21.33 23.19
N THR A 94 -8.46 21.48 23.31
CA THR A 94 -9.18 21.42 24.58
C THR A 94 -10.19 20.27 24.50
N LYS A 95 -10.17 19.36 25.46
CA LYS A 95 -11.08 18.22 25.55
C LYS A 95 -11.75 18.17 26.90
N THR A 96 -13.05 17.94 26.90
CA THR A 96 -13.79 17.62 28.12
C THR A 96 -13.45 16.19 28.55
N ILE A 97 -13.14 16.02 29.83
CA ILE A 97 -13.03 14.74 30.51
C ILE A 97 -14.08 14.68 31.61
N THR A 98 -14.73 13.54 31.73
CA THR A 98 -15.87 13.32 32.64
C THR A 98 -15.44 12.47 33.84
N ALA A 99 -16.29 12.35 34.86
CA ALA A 99 -16.03 11.46 35.99
C ALA A 99 -16.32 9.96 35.69
N ALA A 100 -16.90 9.66 34.51
CA ALA A 100 -17.17 8.32 34.00
C ALA A 100 -17.29 8.35 32.45
N PRO A 101 -16.91 7.29 31.73
CA PRO A 101 -16.39 6.00 32.21
C PRO A 101 -14.99 6.09 32.85
N PHE A 102 -14.57 5.03 33.54
CA PHE A 102 -13.24 4.95 34.15
C PHE A 102 -12.16 5.12 33.08
N ASP A 103 -12.25 4.39 31.97
CA ASP A 103 -11.32 4.53 30.85
C ASP A 103 -11.77 5.63 29.89
N GLN A 104 -10.95 6.67 29.74
CA GLN A 104 -11.14 7.72 28.75
C GLN A 104 -9.98 7.72 27.77
N ASN A 105 -10.30 7.56 26.49
CA ASN A 105 -9.35 7.48 25.41
C ASN A 105 -9.41 8.76 24.58
N ILE A 106 -8.27 9.44 24.44
CA ILE A 106 -8.13 10.63 23.61
C ILE A 106 -7.05 10.35 22.56
N SER A 107 -7.40 10.57 21.30
CA SER A 107 -6.43 10.49 20.20
C SER A 107 -6.03 11.90 19.76
N VAL A 108 -4.73 12.10 19.58
CA VAL A 108 -4.13 13.38 19.17
C VAL A 108 -3.18 13.12 18.03
N PHE A 109 -3.42 13.77 16.89
CA PHE A 109 -2.57 13.68 15.71
C PHE A 109 -2.16 15.09 15.30
N TYR A 110 -0.89 15.44 15.43
CA TYR A 110 -0.42 16.82 15.23
C TYR A 110 0.86 16.88 14.41
N ASP A 111 0.81 17.48 13.22
CA ASP A 111 1.98 17.61 12.32
C ASP A 111 2.86 18.84 12.62
N GLY A 112 2.64 19.51 13.76
CA GLY A 112 3.30 20.77 14.10
C GLY A 112 2.61 22.02 13.56
N THR A 113 1.60 21.88 12.69
CA THR A 113 0.82 23.01 12.17
C THR A 113 -0.66 22.89 12.50
N LYS A 114 -1.25 21.69 12.35
CA LYS A 114 -2.67 21.44 12.52
C LYS A 114 -2.91 20.14 13.26
N ILE A 115 -3.91 20.16 14.16
CA ILE A 115 -4.42 18.95 14.80
C ILE A 115 -5.46 18.29 13.90
N TYR A 116 -5.28 16.99 13.71
CA TYR A 116 -6.18 16.10 12.99
C TYR A 116 -6.92 15.21 13.96
N ASN A 117 -8.14 14.85 13.59
CA ASN A 117 -8.99 13.98 14.40
C ASN A 117 -8.92 12.49 13.98
N ASN A 118 -8.13 12.17 12.94
CA ASN A 118 -7.90 10.82 12.48
C ASN A 118 -6.50 10.66 11.84
N ALA A 119 -6.06 9.41 11.73
CA ALA A 119 -4.92 9.01 10.94
C ALA A 119 -5.24 7.69 10.22
N ILE A 120 -4.93 7.62 8.93
CA ILE A 120 -5.11 6.40 8.13
C ILE A 120 -3.75 5.82 7.78
N SER A 121 -3.67 4.49 7.69
CA SER A 121 -2.47 3.79 7.24
C SER A 121 -2.52 3.62 5.73
N LEU A 122 -1.63 4.28 5.01
CA LEU A 122 -1.50 4.19 3.57
C LEU A 122 -0.28 3.35 3.19
N GLN A 123 -0.50 2.24 2.50
CA GLN A 123 0.58 1.38 2.02
C GLN A 123 0.89 1.71 0.56
N PHE A 124 2.11 2.14 0.28
CA PHE A 124 2.63 2.20 -1.08
C PHE A 124 3.31 0.88 -1.42
N LYS A 125 2.88 0.27 -2.52
CA LYS A 125 3.48 -0.95 -3.04
C LYS A 125 3.62 -0.84 -4.56
N GLY A 126 4.82 -0.97 -5.08
CA GLY A 126 5.02 -0.82 -6.52
C GLY A 126 6.47 -0.91 -6.96
N TYR A 127 6.67 -0.74 -8.26
CA TYR A 127 7.99 -0.82 -8.87
C TYR A 127 8.16 0.22 -9.98
N ALA A 128 9.26 0.96 -9.95
CA ALA A 128 9.72 1.83 -11.02
C ALA A 128 10.85 1.14 -11.79
N LEU A 129 10.59 0.79 -13.06
CA LEU A 129 11.57 0.14 -13.95
C LEU A 129 12.76 1.04 -14.25
N SER A 130 12.51 2.35 -14.36
CA SER A 130 13.53 3.36 -14.54
C SER A 130 13.09 4.69 -13.96
N GLY A 131 14.05 5.60 -13.75
CA GLY A 131 13.79 6.91 -13.16
C GLY A 131 13.47 6.85 -11.66
N GLU A 132 13.23 8.05 -11.11
CA GLU A 132 12.84 8.26 -9.72
C GLU A 132 11.45 8.89 -9.70
N LEU A 133 10.57 8.41 -8.82
CA LEU A 133 9.23 8.94 -8.62
C LEU A 133 9.18 9.79 -7.36
N GLU A 134 8.37 10.85 -7.41
CA GLU A 134 7.96 11.66 -6.26
C GLU A 134 6.51 11.35 -5.92
N PHE A 135 6.26 11.12 -4.63
CA PHE A 135 4.95 10.90 -4.04
C PHE A 135 4.58 12.15 -3.27
N LEU A 136 3.45 12.75 -3.62
CA LEU A 136 2.99 14.00 -3.04
C LEU A 136 1.68 13.78 -2.29
N LEU A 137 1.55 14.42 -1.13
CA LEU A 137 0.33 14.51 -0.35
C LEU A 137 -0.17 15.96 -0.41
N ASP A 138 -1.33 16.16 -1.04
CA ASP A 138 -1.90 17.47 -1.35
C ASP A 138 -0.88 18.43 -1.99
N GLY A 139 -0.11 17.92 -2.95
CA GLY A 139 0.92 18.68 -3.68
C GLY A 139 2.25 18.87 -2.94
N ASN A 140 2.38 18.45 -1.69
CA ASN A 140 3.63 18.51 -0.93
C ASN A 140 4.39 17.18 -1.02
N LEU A 141 5.71 17.24 -1.20
CA LEU A 141 6.54 16.03 -1.27
C LEU A 141 6.43 15.22 0.03
N LEU A 142 5.93 14.00 -0.08
CA LEU A 142 5.92 13.02 1.00
C LEU A 142 7.23 12.21 1.01
N PHE A 143 7.60 11.64 -0.14
CA PHE A 143 8.88 10.96 -0.34
C PHE A 143 9.21 10.79 -1.83
N SER A 144 10.43 10.36 -2.11
CA SER A 144 10.86 9.92 -3.45
C SER A 144 11.48 8.52 -3.41
N ALA A 145 11.40 7.79 -4.52
CA ALA A 145 11.93 6.43 -4.62
C ALA A 145 12.24 6.00 -6.06
N THR A 146 13.22 5.10 -6.19
CA THR A 146 13.57 4.35 -7.41
C THR A 146 13.33 2.86 -7.17
N GLY A 147 13.09 2.09 -8.24
CA GLY A 147 12.94 0.64 -8.13
C GLY A 147 11.73 0.22 -7.28
N ALA A 148 11.96 -0.76 -6.40
CA ALA A 148 10.91 -1.33 -5.56
C ALA A 148 10.52 -0.42 -4.38
N VAL A 149 9.21 -0.24 -4.20
CA VAL A 149 8.63 0.47 -3.05
C VAL A 149 7.69 -0.45 -2.31
N ASN A 150 7.93 -0.61 -1.01
CA ASN A 150 7.02 -1.24 -0.07
C ASN A 150 7.10 -0.48 1.27
N LYS A 151 6.34 0.61 1.39
CA LYS A 151 6.41 1.52 2.53
C LYS A 151 5.02 1.91 3.05
N PRO A 152 4.74 1.68 4.35
CA PRO A 152 3.58 2.26 5.00
C PRO A 152 3.83 3.72 5.38
N TYR A 153 2.79 4.54 5.32
CA TYR A 153 2.76 5.92 5.82
C TYR A 153 1.51 6.12 6.67
N SER A 154 1.65 6.91 7.75
CA SER A 154 0.50 7.41 8.49
C SER A 154 0.10 8.76 7.90
N ILE A 155 -1.10 8.84 7.34
CA ILE A 155 -1.63 10.07 6.75
C ILE A 155 -2.63 10.68 7.75
N LEU A 156 -2.29 11.84 8.30
CA LEU A 156 -3.18 12.57 9.19
C LEU A 156 -4.31 13.21 8.38
N ILE A 157 -5.56 13.06 8.82
CA ILE A 157 -6.74 13.47 8.05
C ILE A 157 -7.92 13.78 8.97
N ASP A 158 -8.78 14.71 8.56
CA ASP A 158 -10.03 14.99 9.28
C ASP A 158 -11.14 14.00 8.89
N LYS A 159 -11.92 13.53 9.87
CA LYS A 159 -13.09 12.68 9.71
C LYS A 159 -14.10 13.33 8.78
N GLY A 160 -14.60 12.55 7.82
CA GLY A 160 -15.53 13.02 6.80
C GLY A 160 -14.87 13.80 5.66
N THR A 161 -13.55 13.97 5.68
CA THR A 161 -12.79 14.61 4.60
C THR A 161 -11.99 13.60 3.78
N THR A 162 -11.44 14.08 2.67
CA THR A 162 -10.51 13.35 1.80
C THR A 162 -9.20 14.11 1.67
N ARG A 163 -8.14 13.39 1.31
CA ARG A 163 -6.84 13.97 0.89
C ARG A 163 -6.42 13.40 -0.45
N GLU A 164 -5.50 14.05 -1.13
CA GLU A 164 -5.01 13.60 -2.43
C GLU A 164 -3.58 13.10 -2.33
N ILE A 165 -3.34 11.91 -2.89
CA ILE A 165 -2.01 11.44 -3.24
C ILE A 165 -1.80 11.59 -4.73
N SER A 166 -0.71 12.24 -5.11
CA SER A 166 -0.30 12.36 -6.51
C SER A 166 1.10 11.78 -6.69
N ILE A 167 1.34 11.11 -7.81
CA ILE A 167 2.65 10.54 -8.17
C ILE A 167 3.13 11.17 -9.47
N ARG A 168 4.38 11.59 -9.52
CA ARG A 168 5.03 12.10 -10.73
C ARG A 168 6.46 11.63 -10.84
N LYS A 169 7.07 11.80 -12.01
CA LYS A 169 8.51 11.61 -12.17
C LYS A 169 9.26 12.79 -11.55
N LYS A 170 10.35 12.48 -10.84
CA LYS A 170 11.15 13.49 -10.15
C LYS A 170 11.73 14.50 -11.14
N GLY A 171 11.63 15.77 -10.79
CA GLY A 171 12.05 16.88 -11.65
C GLY A 171 11.06 17.24 -12.76
N GLU A 172 9.94 16.53 -12.87
CA GLU A 172 8.86 16.83 -13.81
C GLU A 172 7.62 17.33 -13.04
N THR A 173 6.76 18.10 -13.71
CA THR A 173 5.53 18.64 -13.12
C THR A 173 4.29 17.83 -13.50
N ALA A 174 4.37 17.00 -14.55
CA ALA A 174 3.25 16.20 -15.02
C ALA A 174 2.89 15.10 -14.02
N ILE A 175 1.64 15.09 -13.55
CA ILE A 175 1.13 14.06 -12.65
C ILE A 175 0.81 12.80 -13.46
N LEU A 176 1.36 11.67 -13.01
CA LEU A 176 1.21 10.35 -13.64
C LEU A 176 0.05 9.56 -13.02
N LEU A 177 -0.23 9.78 -11.73
CA LEU A 177 -1.35 9.16 -11.02
C LEU A 177 -1.87 10.11 -9.95
N THR A 178 -3.19 10.14 -9.78
CA THR A 178 -3.87 10.80 -8.66
C THR A 178 -4.79 9.80 -7.96
N LYS A 179 -4.77 9.81 -6.63
CA LYS A 179 -5.58 8.95 -5.76
C LYS A 179 -6.18 9.73 -4.61
N THR A 180 -7.49 9.60 -4.45
CA THR A 180 -8.21 10.12 -3.29
C THR A 180 -8.07 9.16 -2.12
N ILE A 181 -7.72 9.69 -0.96
CA ILE A 181 -7.62 9.00 0.32
C ILE A 181 -8.82 9.38 1.18
N GLU A 182 -9.63 8.39 1.56
CA GLU A 182 -10.84 8.61 2.36
C GLU A 182 -10.57 8.45 3.86
N SER A 183 -11.02 9.41 4.68
CA SER A 183 -10.83 9.36 6.13
C SER A 183 -11.58 8.22 6.84
N THR A 184 -12.59 7.62 6.19
CA THR A 184 -13.40 6.52 6.74
C THR A 184 -12.73 5.16 6.61
N ILE A 185 -11.74 5.02 5.72
CA ILE A 185 -11.04 3.76 5.46
C ILE A 185 -9.68 3.79 6.18
N ALA A 186 -9.61 3.08 7.31
CA ALA A 186 -8.44 3.08 8.19
C ALA A 186 -7.14 2.55 7.53
N LYS A 187 -7.26 1.68 6.52
CA LYS A 187 -6.12 1.12 5.76
C LYS A 187 -6.40 1.16 4.27
N GLN A 188 -5.55 1.83 3.51
CA GLN A 188 -5.65 1.96 2.06
C GLN A 188 -4.33 1.57 1.41
N ASN A 189 -4.39 1.05 0.18
CA ASN A 189 -3.22 0.59 -0.56
C ASN A 189 -3.16 1.31 -1.91
N ILE A 190 -1.97 1.78 -2.30
CA ILE A 190 -1.68 2.27 -3.64
C ILE A 190 -0.68 1.30 -4.26
N GLY A 191 -1.20 0.49 -5.18
CA GLY A 191 -0.44 -0.44 -6.01
C GLY A 191 -0.08 0.22 -7.34
N TYR A 192 1.19 0.28 -7.74
CA TYR A 192 1.55 0.90 -9.02
C TYR A 192 2.76 0.24 -9.71
N PHE A 193 2.83 0.41 -11.03
CA PHE A 193 4.00 0.07 -11.83
C PHE A 193 4.34 1.23 -12.77
N PHE A 194 5.60 1.64 -12.79
CA PHE A 194 6.11 2.70 -13.66
C PHE A 194 7.16 2.15 -14.62
N ASP A 195 6.97 2.36 -15.92
CA ASP A 195 7.87 1.84 -16.96
C ASP A 195 9.01 2.80 -17.36
N GLY A 196 9.01 4.01 -16.81
CA GLY A 196 9.92 5.10 -17.21
C GLY A 196 9.21 6.24 -17.93
N THR A 197 8.02 5.98 -18.47
CA THR A 197 7.20 6.97 -19.18
C THR A 197 5.77 7.03 -18.63
N LYS A 198 5.14 5.86 -18.42
CA LYS A 198 3.75 5.73 -17.96
C LYS A 198 3.70 5.00 -16.63
N LEU A 199 2.70 5.37 -15.84
CA LEU A 199 2.37 4.72 -14.58
C LEU A 199 1.02 4.01 -14.71
N VAL A 200 1.01 2.73 -14.39
CA VAL A 200 -0.20 1.91 -14.33
C VAL A 200 -0.53 1.66 -12.87
N ASP A 201 -1.75 1.99 -12.48
CA ASP A 201 -2.26 1.79 -11.12
C ASP A 201 -2.95 0.43 -10.97
N ASN A 202 -3.07 -0.02 -9.73
CA ASN A 202 -3.83 -1.19 -9.31
C ASN A 202 -3.43 -2.46 -10.06
N VAL A 203 -2.12 -2.62 -10.28
CA VAL A 203 -1.56 -3.87 -10.81
C VAL A 203 -1.85 -4.99 -9.81
N LYS A 204 -2.82 -5.81 -10.15
CA LYS A 204 -3.24 -6.99 -9.38
C LYS A 204 -2.76 -8.25 -10.09
N LEU A 205 -2.35 -9.23 -9.28
CA LEU A 205 -2.04 -10.57 -9.75
C LEU A 205 -3.14 -11.50 -9.29
N ASP A 206 -4.10 -11.72 -10.18
CA ASP A 206 -5.16 -12.69 -9.95
C ASP A 206 -4.56 -14.10 -9.92
N LEU A 207 -5.05 -14.93 -9.00
CA LEU A 207 -4.67 -16.34 -8.94
C LEU A 207 -5.22 -17.09 -10.17
N PRO A 208 -4.56 -18.17 -10.62
CA PRO A 208 -5.11 -18.99 -11.69
C PRO A 208 -6.44 -19.62 -11.23
N VAL A 209 -7.41 -19.65 -12.14
CA VAL A 209 -8.72 -20.30 -11.94
C VAL A 209 -8.54 -21.79 -11.69
N ASN A 210 -7.61 -22.43 -12.41
CA ASN A 210 -7.19 -23.78 -12.12
C ASN A 210 -5.94 -23.77 -11.21
N PRO A 211 -6.01 -24.28 -9.96
CA PRO A 211 -4.87 -24.32 -9.05
C PRO A 211 -3.68 -25.15 -9.56
N ALA A 212 -3.90 -26.05 -10.53
CA ALA A 212 -2.81 -26.78 -11.17
C ALA A 212 -2.03 -25.91 -12.17
N ASN A 213 -2.64 -24.84 -12.71
CA ASN A 213 -2.03 -23.92 -13.66
C ASN A 213 -1.21 -22.84 -12.94
N MET A 214 -0.52 -22.01 -13.71
CA MET A 214 0.13 -20.79 -13.26
C MET A 214 -0.45 -19.61 -14.05
N MET A 215 -0.81 -18.52 -13.38
CA MET A 215 -1.23 -17.29 -14.04
C MET A 215 0.00 -16.49 -14.47
N LEU A 216 0.07 -16.14 -15.75
CA LEU A 216 1.11 -15.28 -16.32
C LEU A 216 0.46 -13.95 -16.73
N THR A 217 0.82 -12.87 -16.04
CA THR A 217 0.52 -11.50 -16.48
C THR A 217 1.79 -10.90 -17.07
N ALA A 218 1.74 -10.37 -18.28
CA ALA A 218 2.91 -9.75 -18.89
C ALA A 218 2.57 -8.58 -19.80
N LYS A 219 3.58 -7.75 -20.07
CA LYS A 219 3.57 -6.75 -21.13
C LYS A 219 4.84 -6.87 -21.98
N PHE A 220 4.79 -6.32 -23.18
CA PHE A 220 5.93 -6.30 -24.10
C PHE A 220 6.35 -4.87 -24.44
N GLU A 221 7.66 -4.61 -24.39
CA GLU A 221 8.28 -3.36 -24.81
C GLU A 221 9.53 -3.63 -25.64
N THR A 222 9.53 -3.15 -26.88
CA THR A 222 10.67 -3.38 -27.75
C THR A 222 11.87 -2.51 -27.40
N THR A 223 13.08 -3.07 -27.54
CA THR A 223 14.32 -2.28 -27.49
C THR A 223 14.74 -1.73 -28.87
N PHE A 224 13.95 -2.02 -29.91
CA PHE A 224 14.17 -1.59 -31.30
C PHE A 224 13.03 -0.73 -31.84
N PRO A 225 12.72 0.44 -31.23
CA PRO A 225 11.51 1.20 -31.55
C PRO A 225 11.43 1.65 -33.02
N ASN A 226 12.57 1.88 -33.68
CA ASN A 226 12.61 2.31 -35.08
C ASN A 226 12.39 1.18 -36.09
N GLN A 227 12.65 -0.06 -35.67
CA GLN A 227 12.51 -1.25 -36.52
C GLN A 227 11.26 -2.06 -36.21
N PHE A 228 10.71 -1.91 -35.01
CA PHE A 228 9.48 -2.54 -34.62
C PHE A 228 8.33 -2.05 -35.50
N LYS A 229 7.56 -2.98 -36.04
CA LYS A 229 6.46 -2.69 -36.97
C LYS A 229 5.24 -2.06 -36.29
N ASN A 230 5.31 -1.83 -34.97
CA ASN A 230 4.24 -1.24 -34.17
C ASN A 230 2.93 -2.04 -34.29
N VAL A 231 3.05 -3.36 -34.07
CA VAL A 231 1.97 -4.36 -34.14
C VAL A 231 1.85 -5.10 -32.81
N ASP A 232 0.69 -5.68 -32.55
CA ASP A 232 0.55 -6.62 -31.43
C ASP A 232 1.45 -7.84 -31.67
N VAL A 233 2.01 -8.38 -30.60
CA VAL A 233 2.91 -9.54 -30.68
C VAL A 233 2.30 -10.75 -30.00
N ASP A 234 2.54 -11.94 -30.53
CA ASP A 234 2.27 -13.20 -29.85
C ASP A 234 3.55 -13.72 -29.21
N LEU A 235 3.45 -14.16 -27.96
CA LEU A 235 4.38 -15.13 -27.40
C LEU A 235 3.92 -16.53 -27.80
N ILE A 236 4.74 -17.24 -28.58
CA ILE A 236 4.49 -18.62 -28.96
C ILE A 236 5.22 -19.52 -27.97
N PHE A 237 4.50 -20.31 -27.18
CA PHE A 237 5.12 -21.08 -26.10
C PHE A 237 5.64 -22.46 -26.52
N TYR A 238 6.75 -22.81 -25.89
CA TYR A 238 7.45 -24.08 -26.00
C TYR A 238 7.81 -24.58 -24.60
N THR A 239 8.04 -25.88 -24.50
CA THR A 239 8.61 -26.54 -23.33
C THR A 239 10.03 -27.00 -23.66
N ARG A 240 10.93 -26.89 -22.69
CA ARG A 240 12.31 -27.37 -22.82
C ARG A 240 12.86 -27.79 -21.47
N LEU A 241 13.88 -28.65 -21.47
CA LEU A 241 14.66 -28.94 -20.28
C LEU A 241 15.47 -27.70 -19.86
N LYS A 242 15.56 -27.47 -18.55
CA LYS A 242 16.38 -26.41 -17.94
C LYS A 242 17.85 -26.51 -18.36
N THR A 243 18.35 -27.73 -18.54
CA THR A 243 19.74 -28.04 -18.91
C THR A 243 20.00 -28.06 -20.42
N ALA A 244 18.97 -27.86 -21.25
CA ALA A 244 19.13 -27.92 -22.70
C ALA A 244 20.04 -26.79 -23.20
N SER A 245 20.87 -27.09 -24.21
CA SER A 245 21.69 -26.09 -24.90
C SER A 245 20.83 -24.96 -25.48
N ASN A 246 21.43 -23.79 -25.67
CA ASN A 246 20.77 -22.66 -26.30
C ASN A 246 20.36 -22.89 -27.77
N THR A 247 21.06 -23.79 -28.45
CA THR A 247 20.78 -24.19 -29.84
C THR A 247 19.69 -25.25 -29.94
N THR A 248 19.29 -25.87 -28.83
CA THR A 248 18.26 -26.90 -28.82
C THR A 248 16.89 -26.26 -29.09
N VAL A 249 16.21 -26.76 -30.12
CA VAL A 249 14.83 -26.40 -30.47
C VAL A 249 13.90 -26.84 -29.33
N GLY A 250 13.01 -25.95 -28.90
CA GLY A 250 12.00 -26.24 -27.89
C GLY A 250 10.88 -27.13 -28.46
N SER A 251 10.23 -27.90 -27.59
CA SER A 251 9.04 -28.67 -27.96
C SER A 251 7.81 -27.80 -27.87
N LYS A 252 7.06 -27.64 -28.97
CA LYS A 252 5.80 -26.89 -28.96
C LYS A 252 4.86 -27.44 -27.90
N VAL A 253 4.17 -26.53 -27.19
CA VAL A 253 3.06 -26.93 -26.33
C VAL A 253 1.92 -27.46 -27.22
N SER A 254 1.21 -28.49 -26.75
CA SER A 254 0.07 -29.08 -27.46
C SER A 254 -1.19 -29.00 -26.57
N PRO A 255 -2.25 -28.28 -26.98
CA PRO A 255 -2.33 -27.45 -28.18
C PRO A 255 -1.35 -26.26 -28.13
N GLU A 256 -1.04 -25.69 -29.30
CA GLU A 256 -0.16 -24.52 -29.38
C GLU A 256 -0.76 -23.38 -28.56
N ILE A 257 0.04 -22.83 -27.64
CA ILE A 257 -0.36 -21.68 -26.82
C ILE A 257 0.26 -20.43 -27.44
N ARG A 258 -0.61 -19.50 -27.84
CA ARG A 258 -0.26 -18.15 -28.26
C ARG A 258 -0.84 -17.16 -27.27
N PHE A 259 0.01 -16.26 -26.80
CA PHE A 259 -0.39 -15.20 -25.88
C PHE A 259 -0.10 -13.85 -26.49
N THR A 260 -1.16 -13.15 -26.88
CA THR A 260 -1.06 -11.84 -27.50
C THR A 260 -0.78 -10.76 -26.45
N LEU A 261 0.29 -10.01 -26.66
CA LEU A 261 0.62 -8.81 -25.91
C LEU A 261 0.32 -7.57 -26.77
N PRO A 262 -0.52 -6.65 -26.26
CA PRO A 262 -0.87 -5.42 -26.97
C PRO A 262 0.34 -4.52 -27.25
N LYS A 263 0.41 -3.95 -28.45
CA LYS A 263 1.48 -3.00 -28.85
C LYS A 263 1.53 -1.71 -28.04
N ASN A 264 0.43 -1.38 -27.35
CA ASN A 264 0.34 -0.17 -26.53
C ASN A 264 1.07 -0.28 -25.18
N GLY A 265 1.68 -1.45 -24.90
CA GLY A 265 2.42 -1.72 -23.67
C GLY A 265 1.54 -2.08 -22.48
N SER A 266 0.23 -2.29 -22.67
CA SER A 266 -0.65 -2.74 -21.59
C SER A 266 -0.34 -4.19 -21.18
N PHE A 267 -0.53 -4.48 -19.89
CA PHE A 267 -0.50 -5.85 -19.39
C PHE A 267 -1.67 -6.66 -19.95
N ASN A 268 -1.41 -7.93 -20.23
CA ASN A 268 -2.41 -8.96 -20.50
C ASN A 268 -2.12 -10.19 -19.64
N SER A 269 -3.04 -11.15 -19.55
CA SER A 269 -2.89 -12.34 -18.73
C SER A 269 -3.29 -13.64 -19.46
N ILE A 270 -2.64 -14.74 -19.11
CA ILE A 270 -2.95 -16.10 -19.59
C ILE A 270 -2.64 -17.13 -18.50
N GLU A 271 -3.40 -18.22 -18.46
CA GLU A 271 -3.04 -19.38 -17.66
C GLU A 271 -2.14 -20.33 -18.45
N LEU A 272 -0.98 -20.65 -17.88
CA LEU A 272 -0.09 -21.67 -18.40
C LEU A 272 -0.38 -23.01 -17.71
N PRO A 273 -0.52 -24.12 -18.46
CA PRO A 273 -0.74 -25.44 -17.88
C PRO A 273 0.50 -25.99 -17.17
N PRO A 274 0.38 -27.10 -16.42
CA PRO A 274 1.52 -27.80 -15.86
C PRO A 274 2.52 -28.24 -16.91
N LEU A 275 3.81 -28.17 -16.56
CA LEU A 275 4.88 -28.75 -17.36
C LEU A 275 5.02 -30.26 -17.12
N PRO A 276 5.64 -31.02 -18.06
CA PRO A 276 5.81 -32.48 -17.94
C PRO A 276 6.61 -32.94 -16.70
N GLY A 277 7.37 -32.04 -16.08
CA GLY A 277 8.10 -32.31 -14.85
C GLY A 277 8.89 -31.10 -14.36
N PRO A 278 9.49 -31.17 -13.16
CA PRO A 278 10.16 -30.04 -12.50
C PRO A 278 11.44 -29.56 -13.21
N ASN A 279 11.99 -30.38 -14.10
CA ASN A 279 13.18 -30.08 -14.89
C ASN A 279 12.87 -29.33 -16.19
N TYR A 280 11.59 -29.06 -16.46
CA TYR A 280 11.16 -28.29 -17.62
C TYR A 280 10.93 -26.83 -17.27
N ILE A 281 11.05 -25.97 -18.27
CA ILE A 281 10.67 -24.56 -18.26
C ILE A 281 9.84 -24.25 -19.49
N TYR A 282 9.08 -23.17 -19.39
CA TYR A 282 8.52 -22.51 -20.57
C TYR A 282 9.57 -21.63 -21.23
N SER A 283 9.63 -21.73 -22.55
CA SER A 283 10.34 -20.83 -23.46
C SER A 283 9.34 -20.23 -24.45
N PHE A 284 9.68 -19.11 -25.07
CA PHE A 284 8.80 -18.49 -26.05
C PHE A 284 9.59 -17.80 -27.16
N ASP A 285 8.98 -17.75 -28.34
CA ASP A 285 9.37 -16.85 -29.42
C ASP A 285 8.42 -15.65 -29.46
N ILE A 286 8.90 -14.52 -29.99
CA ILE A 286 8.11 -13.30 -30.20
C ILE A 286 7.80 -13.21 -31.69
N ALA A 287 6.52 -13.15 -32.06
CA ALA A 287 6.09 -13.04 -33.46
C ALA A 287 5.00 -11.98 -33.62
N GLU A 288 4.76 -11.51 -34.85
CA GLU A 288 3.54 -10.73 -35.12
C GLU A 288 2.30 -11.57 -34.83
N LYS A 289 1.31 -10.94 -34.20
CA LYS A 289 0.04 -11.58 -33.84
C LYS A 289 -0.54 -12.43 -34.97
N GLY A 290 -0.81 -13.70 -34.68
CA GLY A 290 -1.41 -14.66 -35.61
C GLY A 290 -0.45 -15.21 -36.68
N THR A 291 0.86 -14.92 -36.60
CA THR A 291 1.84 -15.34 -37.61
C THR A 291 3.07 -16.00 -36.97
N ASN A 292 4.03 -16.43 -37.79
CA ASN A 292 5.37 -16.85 -37.36
C ASN A 292 6.46 -15.88 -37.82
N ASN A 293 6.07 -14.65 -38.19
CA ASN A 293 7.01 -13.64 -38.68
C ASN A 293 7.56 -12.81 -37.53
N GLU A 294 8.81 -12.37 -37.67
CA GLU A 294 9.41 -11.37 -36.77
C GLU A 294 8.61 -10.05 -36.81
N PRO A 295 8.34 -9.40 -35.66
CA PRO A 295 7.63 -8.12 -35.61
C PRO A 295 8.54 -6.91 -35.93
N TYR A 296 9.64 -7.16 -36.63
CA TYR A 296 10.66 -6.18 -36.98
C TYR A 296 10.82 -6.05 -38.49
N THR A 297 11.21 -4.86 -38.92
CA THR A 297 11.74 -4.60 -40.25
C THR A 297 13.25 -4.55 -40.17
N SER A 298 13.94 -5.31 -41.04
CA SER A 298 15.41 -5.29 -41.06
C SER A 298 15.91 -3.93 -41.55
N SER A 299 16.73 -3.24 -40.74
CA SER A 299 17.40 -2.01 -41.13
C SER A 299 18.62 -1.77 -40.24
N SER A 300 19.70 -1.21 -40.80
CA SER A 300 20.96 -1.02 -40.06
C SER A 300 20.74 -0.29 -38.72
N PRO A 301 21.30 -0.79 -37.60
CA PRO A 301 22.19 -1.95 -37.49
C PRO A 301 21.45 -3.29 -37.27
N LEU A 302 20.12 -3.29 -37.17
CA LEU A 302 19.33 -4.51 -36.94
C LEU A 302 19.25 -5.38 -38.21
N VAL A 303 19.74 -6.61 -38.09
CA VAL A 303 19.67 -7.64 -39.11
C VAL A 303 18.83 -8.80 -38.59
N LEU A 304 17.83 -9.23 -39.36
CA LEU A 304 16.95 -10.34 -38.98
C LEU A 304 17.49 -11.71 -39.44
N ALA A 305 18.30 -11.73 -40.48
CA ALA A 305 18.89 -12.96 -41.02
C ALA A 305 20.34 -13.14 -40.54
N GLY A 306 20.68 -14.32 -40.00
CA GLY A 306 22.08 -14.73 -39.79
C GLY A 306 22.52 -14.94 -38.34
N TYR A 307 21.65 -14.79 -37.34
CA TYR A 307 21.95 -15.20 -35.96
C TYR A 307 21.13 -16.43 -35.54
N THR A 308 21.58 -17.13 -34.49
CA THR A 308 21.18 -18.52 -34.17
C THR A 308 19.73 -18.73 -33.73
N LEU A 309 18.94 -17.67 -33.58
CA LEU A 309 17.51 -17.78 -33.27
C LEU A 309 16.69 -17.52 -34.52
N LYS A 310 15.71 -18.39 -34.75
CA LYS A 310 14.67 -18.17 -35.76
C LYS A 310 13.33 -18.22 -35.05
N PRO A 311 12.32 -17.47 -35.54
CA PRO A 311 10.95 -17.69 -35.10
C PRO A 311 10.56 -19.14 -35.26
N ASN A 312 9.68 -19.58 -34.37
CA ASN A 312 9.07 -20.89 -34.40
C ASN A 312 10.03 -22.05 -34.04
N GLU A 313 11.05 -21.77 -33.23
CA GLU A 313 12.03 -22.77 -32.77
C GLU A 313 12.15 -22.83 -31.23
N GLY A 314 11.56 -21.89 -30.48
CA GLY A 314 11.54 -21.91 -29.01
C GLY A 314 12.94 -21.87 -28.37
N ARG A 315 13.91 -21.27 -29.07
CA ARG A 315 15.31 -21.26 -28.64
C ARG A 315 15.55 -20.12 -27.64
N ILE A 316 16.42 -20.37 -26.67
CA ILE A 316 16.85 -19.39 -25.65
C ILE A 316 18.36 -19.29 -25.75
N THR A 317 18.96 -18.09 -25.83
CA THR A 317 20.44 -17.98 -25.85
C THR A 317 21.08 -18.10 -24.45
N SER A 318 22.40 -18.33 -24.37
CA SER A 318 23.11 -18.49 -23.08
C SER A 318 23.16 -17.21 -22.25
N ALA A 319 22.91 -16.04 -22.85
CA ALA A 319 22.63 -14.81 -22.12
C ALA A 319 21.28 -14.86 -21.36
N PHE A 320 20.48 -15.92 -21.57
CA PHE A 320 19.12 -16.08 -21.07
C PHE A 320 18.81 -17.52 -20.61
N ALA A 321 19.78 -18.43 -20.55
CA ALA A 321 19.53 -19.84 -20.21
C ALA A 321 18.84 -20.01 -18.84
N ASP A 322 19.06 -19.08 -17.91
CA ASP A 322 18.44 -19.06 -16.58
C ASP A 322 17.08 -18.31 -16.54
N ASN A 323 16.67 -17.66 -17.63
CA ASN A 323 15.53 -16.73 -17.70
C ASN A 323 14.33 -17.27 -18.49
N GLY A 324 14.19 -18.59 -18.65
CA GLY A 324 12.90 -19.16 -19.03
C GLY A 324 11.83 -18.88 -17.95
N ILE A 325 10.56 -19.15 -18.27
CA ILE A 325 9.51 -19.04 -17.26
C ILE A 325 9.48 -20.35 -16.46
N ASN A 326 9.93 -20.26 -15.20
CA ASN A 326 9.78 -21.35 -14.24
C ASN A 326 8.31 -21.51 -13.85
N PHE A 327 7.82 -22.74 -13.94
CA PHE A 327 6.44 -23.06 -13.61
C PHE A 327 6.24 -23.26 -12.11
N GLU A 328 5.25 -22.59 -11.54
CA GLU A 328 4.84 -22.72 -10.15
C GLU A 328 3.31 -22.86 -10.07
N ALA A 329 2.83 -24.06 -9.74
CA ALA A 329 1.40 -24.35 -9.66
C ALA A 329 0.70 -23.44 -8.63
N GLY A 330 -0.45 -22.90 -9.01
CA GLY A 330 -1.29 -22.05 -8.16
C GLY A 330 -0.71 -20.65 -7.91
N LYS A 331 0.39 -20.28 -8.58
CA LYS A 331 1.01 -18.96 -8.44
C LYS A 331 0.67 -18.05 -9.60
N SER A 332 0.86 -16.75 -9.36
CA SER A 332 0.72 -15.69 -10.35
C SER A 332 2.04 -14.97 -10.52
N LYS A 333 2.43 -14.78 -11.79
CA LYS A 333 3.65 -14.12 -12.18
C LYS A 333 3.38 -12.84 -12.95
N LEU A 334 4.19 -11.82 -12.73
CA LEU A 334 4.20 -10.56 -13.45
C LEU A 334 5.53 -10.38 -14.17
N PHE A 335 5.50 -10.25 -15.51
CA PHE A 335 6.70 -9.98 -16.28
C PHE A 335 6.60 -8.73 -17.13
N VAL A 336 7.71 -7.98 -17.17
CA VAL A 336 7.99 -7.06 -18.27
C VAL A 336 8.92 -7.77 -19.24
N ILE A 337 8.45 -7.95 -20.47
CA ILE A 337 9.17 -8.65 -21.53
C ILE A 337 9.72 -7.62 -22.50
N THR A 338 10.99 -7.75 -22.84
CA THR A 338 11.66 -6.90 -23.83
C THR A 338 12.43 -7.75 -24.81
N ASP A 339 12.75 -7.24 -26.00
CA ASP A 339 13.66 -7.97 -26.89
C ASP A 339 15.08 -7.96 -26.34
N ALA A 340 15.70 -9.12 -26.41
CA ALA A 340 17.12 -9.27 -26.25
C ALA A 340 17.86 -8.88 -27.54
N ARG A 341 19.06 -8.34 -27.37
CA ARG A 341 19.96 -8.00 -28.46
C ARG A 341 21.31 -8.67 -28.31
N THR A 342 21.83 -9.21 -29.42
CA THR A 342 23.23 -9.59 -29.55
C THR A 342 23.92 -8.66 -30.54
N THR A 343 25.06 -8.09 -30.15
CA THR A 343 25.86 -7.22 -31.03
C THR A 343 27.06 -8.01 -31.56
N VAL A 344 27.24 -8.00 -32.87
CA VAL A 344 28.42 -8.54 -33.55
C VAL A 344 29.19 -7.37 -34.14
N THR A 345 30.47 -7.24 -33.80
CA THR A 345 31.29 -6.06 -34.13
C THR A 345 32.22 -6.27 -35.32
N SER A 346 32.33 -7.48 -35.85
CA SER A 346 33.20 -7.83 -36.99
C SER A 346 32.53 -8.87 -37.89
N PRO A 347 32.58 -8.76 -39.24
CA PRO A 347 33.31 -7.73 -40.01
C PRO A 347 32.60 -6.37 -40.11
N ALA A 348 31.31 -6.29 -39.80
CA ALA A 348 30.55 -5.06 -39.69
C ALA A 348 29.70 -5.07 -38.41
N LYS A 349 29.37 -3.88 -37.88
CA LYS A 349 28.54 -3.75 -36.68
C LYS A 349 27.08 -4.10 -37.00
N ASN A 350 26.69 -5.32 -36.68
CA ASN A 350 25.32 -5.80 -36.77
C ASN A 350 24.75 -6.04 -35.37
N VAL A 351 23.44 -5.84 -35.25
CA VAL A 351 22.66 -6.19 -34.06
C VAL A 351 21.60 -7.21 -34.50
N TYR A 352 21.42 -8.26 -33.70
CA TYR A 352 20.43 -9.30 -33.95
C TYR A 352 19.46 -9.38 -32.78
N VAL A 353 18.19 -9.67 -33.07
CA VAL A 353 17.25 -10.09 -32.03
C VAL A 353 17.69 -11.46 -31.52
N SER A 354 17.85 -11.57 -30.21
CA SER A 354 18.35 -12.78 -29.56
C SER A 354 17.37 -13.34 -28.52
N GLY A 355 16.08 -13.17 -28.78
CA GLY A 355 14.96 -13.73 -28.01
C GLY A 355 14.26 -12.70 -27.13
N GLY A 356 13.46 -13.18 -26.18
CA GLY A 356 12.86 -12.34 -25.13
C GLY A 356 13.69 -12.29 -23.86
N LYS A 357 13.81 -11.10 -23.26
CA LYS A 357 14.35 -10.85 -21.93
C LYS A 357 13.18 -10.63 -20.96
N LEU A 358 13.15 -11.42 -19.89
CA LEU A 358 12.17 -11.30 -18.82
C LEU A 358 12.71 -10.44 -17.66
N THR A 359 11.83 -9.61 -17.11
CA THR A 359 12.02 -8.99 -15.79
C THR A 359 10.87 -9.43 -14.90
N ASP A 360 11.16 -10.29 -13.91
CA ASP A 360 10.16 -10.78 -12.94
C ASP A 360 9.89 -9.70 -11.89
N LEU A 361 8.66 -9.23 -11.83
CA LEU A 361 8.20 -8.23 -10.87
C LEU A 361 7.25 -8.82 -9.82
N SER A 362 6.98 -10.13 -9.88
CA SER A 362 5.93 -10.79 -9.09
C SER A 362 6.02 -10.51 -7.60
N GLN A 363 7.24 -10.56 -7.04
CA GLN A 363 7.49 -10.32 -5.62
C GLN A 363 7.03 -8.94 -5.13
N TYR A 364 6.91 -7.96 -6.02
CA TYR A 364 6.49 -6.60 -5.69
C TYR A 364 4.97 -6.43 -5.72
N PHE A 365 4.22 -7.42 -6.19
CA PHE A 365 2.76 -7.36 -6.34
C PHE A 365 2.01 -8.54 -5.70
N GLN A 366 2.73 -9.52 -5.13
CA GLN A 366 2.18 -10.64 -4.35
C GLN A 366 1.84 -10.28 -2.91
#